data_AF-A0A2V5Z1E3-F1
#
_entry.id   AF-A0A2V5Z1E3-F1
#
_cell.length_a   1.000
_cell.length_b   1.000
_cell.length_c   1.000
_cell.angle_alpha   90.00
_cell.angle_beta   90.00
_cell.angle_gamma   90.00
#
_symmetry.space_group_name_H-M   'P 1'
#
loop_
_entity.id
_entity.type
_entity.pdbx_description
1 polymer ?
#
loop_
_entity_poly.entity_id
_entity_poly.type
_entity_poly.pdbx_seq_one_letter_code
_entity_poly.pdbx_strand_id
1 'polypeptide(L)'
;MTFNFSIFSRAGVSALIGVALLWTAAVNGYARDGSKEWIVLKNCQLIPNPANDGDSFHVSAGPNEYLFRLYFVDAPETDEMTPRRLVDQAKYFATTVPQAIEVGRTAKEFTRQKLSEPFTVFTRMSDAMGQSRLERFYAFVQTSQGDLGEQLVRNGLARNYGFKTVPPGLSSSRIELGKLQQFENEARQEKIGAWGVSMGRLDVRPASPSLFSHFAISTNARQPELPTPLTFPSTAKPSPSIPSRATPDPNGSHSKQKTPLGKIDINTATEKELTTVPGIGHVMAARIIAARPFQSADDLKRVSGIGDKKYARIRPYFQ
;
A
#
# COMPACT_ATOMS: atom_id res chain seq x y z
N MET A 1 -30.00 -77.64 29.20
CA MET A 1 -29.75 -78.72 28.23
C MET A 1 -29.68 -78.08 26.84
N THR A 2 -28.57 -77.42 26.49
CA THR A 2 -27.42 -77.97 25.72
C THR A 2 -27.81 -78.50 24.34
N PHE A 3 -27.59 -77.67 23.31
CA PHE A 3 -27.20 -78.12 21.98
C PHE A 3 -25.74 -77.75 21.77
N ASN A 4 -24.97 -78.71 21.28
CA ASN A 4 -23.55 -78.64 21.02
C ASN A 4 -23.38 -78.91 19.53
N PHE A 5 -22.71 -78.03 18.76
CA PHE A 5 -21.95 -78.46 17.59
C PHE A 5 -20.86 -77.46 17.22
N SER A 6 -19.78 -78.06 16.75
CA SER A 6 -18.40 -77.64 16.56
C SER A 6 -18.15 -76.57 15.48
N ILE A 7 -17.29 -75.61 15.84
CA ILE A 7 -16.09 -75.10 15.14
C ILE A 7 -15.99 -75.35 13.63
N PHE A 8 -15.87 -74.27 12.86
CA PHE A 8 -14.87 -74.13 11.78
C PHE A 8 -14.30 -72.71 11.75
N SER A 9 -12.99 -72.64 11.54
CA SER A 9 -12.10 -71.47 11.56
C SER A 9 -11.56 -71.18 10.15
N ARG A 10 -11.02 -69.96 9.99
CA ARG A 10 -10.23 -69.36 8.90
C ARG A 10 -11.04 -68.62 7.83
N ALA A 11 -11.03 -67.29 7.84
CA ALA A 11 -9.96 -66.34 7.48
C ALA A 11 -9.85 -66.12 5.95
N GLY A 12 -10.30 -64.94 5.52
CA GLY A 12 -10.10 -64.39 4.18
C GLY A 12 -10.19 -62.87 4.29
N VAL A 13 -9.03 -62.23 4.46
CA VAL A 13 -8.86 -60.77 4.48
C VAL A 13 -8.84 -60.29 3.04
N SER A 14 -9.82 -59.49 2.64
CA SER A 14 -9.79 -58.71 1.39
C SER A 14 -9.40 -57.27 1.71
N ALA A 15 -8.21 -56.90 1.26
CA ALA A 15 -7.60 -55.59 1.42
C ALA A 15 -8.34 -54.53 0.57
N LEU A 16 -8.90 -53.52 1.24
CA LEU A 16 -9.25 -52.25 0.60
C LEU A 16 -8.01 -51.36 0.62
N ILE A 17 -7.46 -51.11 -0.56
CA ILE A 17 -6.36 -50.17 -0.79
C ILE A 17 -6.94 -48.75 -0.62
N GLY A 18 -6.80 -48.20 0.60
CA GLY A 18 -6.96 -46.78 0.84
C GLY A 18 -5.76 -46.04 0.26
N VAL A 19 -5.96 -45.37 -0.87
CA VAL A 19 -4.98 -44.39 -1.40
C VAL A 19 -5.05 -43.16 -0.50
N ALA A 20 -4.30 -43.19 0.59
CA ALA A 20 -3.96 -42.01 1.37
C ALA A 20 -2.92 -41.22 0.56
N LEU A 21 -3.38 -40.24 -0.22
CA LEU A 21 -2.52 -39.21 -0.79
C LEU A 21 -1.97 -38.36 0.36
N LEU A 22 -0.80 -38.76 0.84
CA LEU A 22 0.07 -37.98 1.71
C LEU A 22 0.30 -36.61 1.05
N TRP A 23 -0.44 -35.60 1.53
CA TRP A 23 -0.05 -34.21 1.42
C TRP A 23 1.25 -34.04 2.21
N THR A 24 2.37 -34.15 1.52
CA THR A 24 3.65 -33.77 2.09
C THR A 24 3.67 -32.24 2.21
N ALA A 25 3.62 -31.80 3.46
CA ALA A 25 3.81 -30.42 3.86
C ALA A 25 5.15 -29.90 3.33
N ALA A 26 5.07 -29.02 2.34
CA ALA A 26 6.21 -28.24 1.86
C ALA A 26 5.82 -26.77 1.72
N VAL A 27 5.32 -26.17 2.80
CA VAL A 27 5.23 -24.70 2.92
C VAL A 27 5.53 -24.29 4.36
N ASN A 28 6.64 -24.76 4.93
CA ASN A 28 7.26 -24.13 6.10
C ASN A 28 8.59 -23.53 5.65
N GLY A 29 8.58 -22.24 5.32
CA GLY A 29 9.81 -21.52 4.97
C GLY A 29 9.71 -20.42 3.91
N TYR A 30 8.52 -19.88 3.59
CA TYR A 30 8.48 -18.71 2.71
C TYR A 30 8.92 -17.45 3.46
N ALA A 31 10.21 -17.15 3.30
CA ALA A 31 10.87 -15.85 3.30
C ALA A 31 10.41 -14.86 4.41
N ARG A 32 11.11 -14.91 5.54
CA ARG A 32 11.22 -13.77 6.44
C ARG A 32 12.25 -12.79 5.88
N ASP A 33 11.79 -11.57 5.63
CA ASP A 33 12.52 -10.37 5.19
C ASP A 33 13.00 -10.34 3.72
N GLY A 34 12.39 -9.45 2.92
CA GLY A 34 13.06 -8.88 1.75
C GLY A 34 12.98 -9.63 0.41
N SER A 35 12.03 -10.55 0.19
CA SER A 35 11.81 -11.05 -1.17
C SER A 35 11.39 -9.89 -2.09
N LYS A 36 12.08 -9.71 -3.23
CA LYS A 36 11.70 -8.71 -4.24
C LYS A 36 10.40 -9.09 -4.96
N GLU A 37 9.97 -10.34 -4.81
CA GLU A 37 8.87 -10.92 -5.56
C GLU A 37 7.54 -10.77 -4.84
N TRP A 38 6.49 -10.61 -5.64
CA TRP A 38 5.13 -10.48 -5.15
C TRP A 38 4.57 -11.86 -4.82
N ILE A 39 4.11 -12.03 -3.58
CA ILE A 39 3.27 -13.16 -3.16
C ILE A 39 1.82 -12.81 -3.49
N VAL A 40 1.15 -13.72 -4.18
CA VAL A 40 -0.24 -13.55 -4.62
C VAL A 40 -1.12 -14.53 -3.84
N LEU A 41 -1.95 -14.00 -2.96
CA LEU A 41 -2.93 -14.78 -2.21
C LEU A 41 -4.28 -14.64 -2.90
N LYS A 42 -4.79 -15.73 -3.45
CA LYS A 42 -6.07 -15.78 -4.17
C LYS A 42 -7.20 -16.22 -3.24
N ASN A 43 -8.43 -15.90 -3.64
CA ASN A 43 -9.65 -16.30 -2.92
C ASN A 43 -9.63 -15.87 -1.45
N CYS A 44 -9.06 -14.69 -1.18
CA CYS A 44 -9.02 -14.11 0.15
C CYS A 44 -10.42 -13.66 0.57
N GLN A 45 -10.72 -13.76 1.86
CA GLN A 45 -11.99 -13.27 2.42
C GLN A 45 -11.73 -12.35 3.61
N LEU A 46 -12.57 -11.35 3.77
CA LEU A 46 -12.50 -10.44 4.91
C LEU A 46 -13.02 -11.17 6.16
N ILE A 47 -12.21 -11.21 7.22
CA ILE A 47 -12.64 -11.70 8.52
C ILE A 47 -13.21 -10.51 9.30
N PRO A 48 -14.45 -10.59 9.82
CA PRO A 48 -14.99 -9.56 10.70
C PRO A 48 -14.08 -9.34 11.92
N ASN A 49 -13.60 -8.12 12.08
CA ASN A 49 -12.77 -7.71 13.21
C ASN A 49 -13.08 -6.24 13.54
N PRO A 50 -13.35 -5.89 14.82
CA PRO A 50 -13.59 -4.50 15.22
C PRO A 50 -12.48 -3.53 14.79
N ALA A 51 -11.23 -4.01 14.72
CA ALA A 51 -10.06 -3.24 14.32
C ALA A 51 -9.91 -3.07 12.80
N ASN A 52 -10.77 -3.68 11.97
CA ASN A 52 -10.79 -3.38 10.54
C ASN A 52 -11.18 -1.91 10.34
N ASP A 53 -10.51 -1.23 9.43
CA ASP A 53 -10.79 0.14 9.03
C ASP A 53 -10.70 0.28 7.49
N GLY A 54 -10.54 1.50 6.99
CA GLY A 54 -10.48 1.76 5.56
C GLY A 54 -9.19 1.31 4.86
N ASP A 55 -8.05 1.25 5.56
CA ASP A 55 -6.76 0.89 4.95
C ASP A 55 -6.10 -0.36 5.57
N SER A 56 -6.66 -0.89 6.65
CA SER A 56 -6.12 -1.98 7.44
C SER A 56 -7.21 -2.99 7.84
N PHE A 57 -7.01 -4.27 7.56
CA PHE A 57 -8.07 -5.28 7.76
C PHE A 57 -7.55 -6.71 7.91
N HIS A 58 -8.37 -7.55 8.56
CA HIS A 58 -8.13 -8.96 8.83
C HIS A 58 -8.64 -9.86 7.70
N VAL A 59 -7.79 -10.77 7.21
CA VAL A 59 -8.04 -11.54 5.99
C VAL A 59 -7.69 -13.00 6.18
N SER A 60 -8.56 -13.90 5.71
CA SER A 60 -8.22 -15.30 5.50
C SER A 60 -7.69 -15.53 4.08
N ALA A 61 -6.68 -16.38 3.96
CA ALA A 61 -6.15 -16.87 2.70
C ALA A 61 -5.86 -18.37 2.82
N GLY A 62 -6.85 -19.19 2.45
CA GLY A 62 -6.82 -20.63 2.71
C GLY A 62 -6.83 -20.91 4.22
N PRO A 63 -5.86 -21.69 4.75
CA PRO A 63 -5.79 -21.99 6.18
C PRO A 63 -5.14 -20.89 7.04
N ASN A 64 -4.62 -19.83 6.40
CA ASN A 64 -3.84 -18.79 7.08
C ASN A 64 -4.66 -17.51 7.25
N GLU A 65 -4.35 -16.76 8.31
CA GLU A 65 -4.92 -15.46 8.61
C GLU A 65 -3.83 -14.39 8.64
N TYR A 66 -4.15 -13.20 8.15
CA TYR A 66 -3.23 -12.08 8.03
C TYR A 66 -3.93 -10.76 8.36
N LEU A 67 -3.23 -9.85 9.02
CA LEU A 67 -3.60 -8.44 9.01
C LEU A 67 -2.90 -7.78 7.82
N PHE A 68 -3.64 -7.13 6.94
CA PHE A 68 -3.07 -6.35 5.85
C PHE A 68 -3.27 -4.86 6.09
N ARG A 69 -2.29 -4.07 5.65
CA ARG A 69 -2.38 -2.62 5.48
C ARG A 69 -2.12 -2.27 4.03
N LEU A 70 -2.89 -1.37 3.45
CA LEU A 70 -2.68 -0.97 2.06
C LEU A 70 -1.37 -0.21 1.86
N TYR A 71 -0.70 -0.46 0.73
CA TYR A 71 0.34 0.46 0.24
C TYR A 71 -0.31 1.76 -0.28
N PHE A 72 0.46 2.85 -0.30
CA PHE A 72 0.12 4.14 -0.94
C PHE A 72 -1.11 4.91 -0.44
N VAL A 73 -1.90 4.36 0.47
CA VAL A 73 -3.11 5.02 0.97
C VAL A 73 -3.16 5.00 2.49
N ASP A 74 -3.80 6.02 3.07
CA ASP A 74 -4.11 6.11 4.51
C ASP A 74 -5.54 6.63 4.62
N ALA A 75 -6.42 5.80 5.18
CA ALA A 75 -7.78 6.19 5.51
C ALA A 75 -7.79 6.97 6.84
N PRO A 76 -8.74 7.90 7.04
CA PRO A 76 -8.91 8.53 8.34
C PRO A 76 -9.21 7.54 9.46
N GLU A 77 -8.77 7.87 10.67
CA GLU A 77 -9.04 7.05 11.86
C GLU A 77 -10.55 7.03 12.18
N THR A 78 -11.05 5.95 12.78
CA THR A 78 -12.49 5.75 13.03
C THR A 78 -12.99 6.20 14.40
N ASP A 79 -12.06 6.57 15.29
CA ASP A 79 -12.30 6.96 16.68
C ASP A 79 -11.23 7.95 17.17
N GLU A 80 -11.38 8.39 18.43
CA GLU A 80 -10.57 9.45 19.03
C GLU A 80 -9.25 8.96 19.68
N MET A 81 -8.90 7.68 19.54
CA MET A 81 -7.77 7.08 20.27
C MET A 81 -6.40 7.59 19.81
N THR A 82 -6.31 8.22 18.64
CA THR A 82 -5.07 8.72 18.03
C THR A 82 -5.14 10.21 17.69
N PRO A 83 -5.30 11.11 18.69
CA PRO A 83 -5.67 12.52 18.47
C PRO A 83 -4.68 13.30 17.59
N ARG A 84 -3.38 12.98 17.66
CA ARG A 84 -2.37 13.60 16.78
C ARG A 84 -2.60 13.23 15.31
N ARG A 85 -2.88 11.96 15.02
CA ARG A 85 -3.15 11.47 13.65
C ARG A 85 -4.42 12.09 13.10
N LEU A 86 -5.46 12.18 13.93
CA LEU A 86 -6.71 12.83 13.57
C LEU A 86 -6.54 14.30 13.20
N VAL A 87 -5.77 15.07 13.98
CA VAL A 87 -5.49 16.48 13.67
C VAL A 87 -4.76 16.60 12.33
N ASP A 88 -3.79 15.73 12.05
CA ASP A 88 -3.05 15.76 10.78
C ASP A 88 -3.93 15.36 9.59
N GLN A 89 -4.83 14.39 9.76
CA GLN A 89 -5.79 14.00 8.73
C GLN A 89 -6.83 15.09 8.48
N ALA A 90 -7.38 15.68 9.53
CA ALA A 90 -8.33 16.80 9.44
C ALA A 90 -7.69 18.00 8.69
N LYS A 91 -6.45 18.36 9.03
CA LYS A 91 -5.69 19.38 8.30
C LYS A 91 -5.49 19.02 6.83
N TYR A 92 -5.13 17.77 6.54
CA TYR A 92 -4.89 17.30 5.19
C TYR A 92 -6.14 17.46 4.29
N PHE A 93 -7.30 17.04 4.80
CA PHE A 93 -8.56 17.09 4.06
C PHE A 93 -9.28 18.44 4.15
N ALA A 94 -8.74 19.41 4.90
CA ALA A 94 -9.40 20.67 5.25
C ALA A 94 -10.77 20.46 5.92
N THR A 95 -10.84 19.51 6.85
CA THR A 95 -12.03 19.13 7.62
C THR A 95 -11.81 19.37 9.12
N THR A 96 -12.88 19.23 9.89
CA THR A 96 -12.78 19.13 11.37
C THR A 96 -12.42 17.69 11.79
N VAL A 97 -11.92 17.52 13.01
CA VAL A 97 -11.64 16.17 13.57
C VAL A 97 -12.90 15.28 13.57
N PRO A 98 -14.08 15.74 14.02
CA PRO A 98 -15.30 14.93 13.94
C PRO A 98 -15.65 14.49 12.51
N GLN A 99 -15.47 15.38 11.53
CA GLN A 99 -15.70 15.04 10.12
C GLN A 99 -14.66 14.06 9.58
N ALA A 100 -13.39 14.16 9.99
CA ALA A 100 -12.37 13.18 9.63
C ALA A 100 -12.74 11.78 10.16
N ILE A 101 -13.25 11.69 11.39
CA ILE A 101 -13.75 10.44 11.97
C ILE A 101 -14.94 9.89 11.19
N GLU A 102 -15.88 10.75 10.79
CA GLU A 102 -17.02 10.37 9.95
C GLU A 102 -16.56 9.76 8.61
N VAL A 103 -15.61 10.41 7.94
CA VAL A 103 -14.99 9.87 6.72
C VAL A 103 -14.30 8.54 6.98
N GLY A 104 -13.59 8.39 8.11
CA GLY A 104 -12.95 7.13 8.47
C GLY A 104 -13.94 5.98 8.61
N ARG A 105 -15.11 6.24 9.22
CA ARG A 105 -16.20 5.25 9.31
C ARG A 105 -16.78 4.91 7.95
N THR A 106 -16.96 5.91 7.08
CA THR A 106 -17.37 5.67 5.69
C THR A 106 -16.34 4.85 4.92
N ALA A 107 -15.04 5.13 5.08
CA ALA A 107 -13.96 4.37 4.45
C ALA A 107 -13.92 2.91 4.91
N LYS A 108 -14.14 2.67 6.22
CA LYS A 108 -14.28 1.33 6.80
C LYS A 108 -15.46 0.57 6.18
N GLU A 109 -16.61 1.20 6.08
CA GLU A 109 -17.81 0.58 5.51
C GLU A 109 -17.66 0.33 4.00
N PHE A 110 -17.09 1.28 3.26
CA PHE A 110 -16.75 1.12 1.86
C PHE A 110 -15.82 -0.09 1.65
N THR A 111 -14.78 -0.21 2.46
CA THR A 111 -13.84 -1.34 2.40
C THR A 111 -14.55 -2.66 2.71
N ARG A 112 -15.39 -2.70 3.75
CA ARG A 112 -16.20 -3.88 4.09
C ARG A 112 -17.08 -4.32 2.92
N GLN A 113 -17.71 -3.38 2.22
CA GLN A 113 -18.55 -3.67 1.04
C GLN A 113 -17.72 -4.14 -0.16
N LYS A 114 -16.59 -3.50 -0.45
CA LYS A 114 -15.72 -3.90 -1.58
C LYS A 114 -15.07 -5.27 -1.39
N LEU A 115 -14.91 -5.70 -0.14
CA LEU A 115 -14.29 -6.96 0.25
C LEU A 115 -15.33 -8.00 0.72
N SER A 116 -16.62 -7.81 0.42
CA SER A 116 -17.67 -8.78 0.74
C SER A 116 -17.58 -10.05 -0.11
N GLU A 117 -17.06 -9.92 -1.33
CA GLU A 117 -16.78 -11.02 -2.25
C GLU A 117 -15.30 -11.42 -2.18
N PRO A 118 -14.94 -12.65 -2.59
CA PRO A 118 -13.55 -13.08 -2.64
C PRO A 118 -12.66 -12.14 -3.47
N PHE A 119 -11.48 -11.81 -2.94
CA PHE A 119 -10.54 -10.90 -3.56
C PHE A 119 -9.13 -11.50 -3.64
N THR A 120 -8.21 -10.79 -4.31
CA THR A 120 -6.80 -11.20 -4.40
C THR A 120 -5.90 -10.19 -3.71
N VAL A 121 -4.97 -10.67 -2.90
CA VAL A 121 -3.97 -9.85 -2.20
C VAL A 121 -2.61 -10.04 -2.86
N PHE A 122 -1.92 -8.92 -3.14
CA PHE A 122 -0.54 -8.90 -3.59
C PHE A 122 0.33 -8.30 -2.48
N THR A 123 1.20 -9.10 -1.89
CA THR A 123 2.04 -8.68 -0.76
C THR A 123 3.50 -9.11 -0.94
N ARG A 124 4.43 -8.40 -0.31
CA ARG A 124 5.83 -8.83 -0.14
C ARG A 124 6.12 -9.34 1.27
N MET A 125 5.08 -9.50 2.08
CA MET A 125 5.19 -9.76 3.53
C MET A 125 6.10 -8.74 4.24
N SER A 126 6.12 -7.50 3.75
CA SER A 126 6.80 -6.39 4.40
C SER A 126 6.04 -6.03 5.67
N ASP A 127 6.70 -6.06 6.82
CA ASP A 127 6.09 -5.68 8.10
C ASP A 127 5.50 -4.26 8.02
N ALA A 128 4.23 -4.16 8.36
CA ALA A 128 3.47 -2.92 8.45
C ALA A 128 3.35 -2.42 9.90
N MET A 129 4.02 -3.08 10.86
CA MET A 129 3.99 -2.83 12.30
C MET A 129 2.58 -3.01 12.88
N GLY A 130 2.44 -3.14 14.19
CA GLY A 130 1.13 -3.23 14.83
C GLY A 130 1.24 -3.61 16.30
N GLN A 131 0.14 -3.47 17.02
CA GLN A 131 0.05 -3.88 18.43
C GLN A 131 -0.60 -5.28 18.61
N SER A 132 -1.06 -5.89 17.52
CA SER A 132 -1.63 -7.24 17.53
C SER A 132 -0.55 -8.31 17.69
N ARG A 133 -0.96 -9.50 18.14
CA ARG A 133 -0.12 -10.71 18.10
C ARG A 133 -0.01 -11.29 16.68
N LEU A 134 -0.97 -10.97 15.80
CA LEU A 134 -0.89 -11.28 14.38
C LEU A 134 0.03 -10.28 13.69
N GLU A 135 0.91 -10.79 12.84
CA GLU A 135 1.77 -9.95 12.01
C GLU A 135 0.91 -9.16 11.01
N ARG A 136 1.21 -7.86 10.87
CA ARG A 136 0.57 -6.98 9.90
C ARG A 136 1.50 -6.76 8.72
N PHE A 137 1.02 -6.95 7.50
CA PHE A 137 1.83 -6.81 6.29
C PHE A 137 1.26 -5.77 5.35
N TYR A 138 2.13 -5.10 4.59
CA TYR A 138 1.67 -4.22 3.53
C TYR A 138 1.21 -5.00 2.27
N ALA A 139 0.14 -4.56 1.63
CA ALA A 139 -0.40 -5.21 0.44
C ALA A 139 -1.10 -4.24 -0.55
N PHE A 140 -1.22 -4.69 -1.80
CA PHE A 140 -2.25 -4.22 -2.74
C PHE A 140 -3.41 -5.22 -2.73
N VAL A 141 -4.62 -4.75 -2.97
CA VAL A 141 -5.83 -5.59 -2.94
C VAL A 141 -6.64 -5.39 -4.21
N GLN A 142 -6.78 -6.46 -4.97
CA GLN A 142 -7.54 -6.50 -6.21
C GLN A 142 -8.94 -7.04 -5.93
N THR A 143 -9.94 -6.19 -6.11
CA THR A 143 -11.36 -6.57 -6.11
C THR A 143 -11.84 -6.83 -7.55
N SER A 144 -13.09 -7.28 -7.70
CA SER A 144 -13.74 -7.44 -9.01
C SER A 144 -13.88 -6.13 -9.79
N GLN A 145 -13.75 -4.99 -9.12
CA GLN A 145 -13.88 -3.66 -9.71
C GLN A 145 -12.53 -2.93 -9.87
N GLY A 146 -11.42 -3.53 -9.46
CA GLY A 146 -10.09 -2.93 -9.54
C GLY A 146 -9.31 -2.93 -8.22
N ASP A 147 -8.21 -2.18 -8.18
CA ASP A 147 -7.45 -1.94 -6.96
C ASP A 147 -8.28 -1.19 -5.90
N LEU A 148 -8.27 -1.68 -4.66
CA LEU A 148 -9.03 -1.10 -3.55
C LEU A 148 -8.49 0.28 -3.11
N GLY A 149 -7.16 0.44 -3.07
CA GLY A 149 -6.53 1.70 -2.66
C GLY A 149 -6.89 2.84 -3.60
N GLU A 150 -6.82 2.59 -4.90
CA GLU A 150 -7.27 3.49 -5.94
C GLU A 150 -8.77 3.83 -5.79
N GLN A 151 -9.62 2.84 -5.53
CA GLN A 151 -11.05 3.05 -5.29
C GLN A 151 -11.30 3.96 -4.09
N LEU A 152 -10.57 3.79 -2.98
CA LEU A 152 -10.68 4.64 -1.79
C LEU A 152 -10.29 6.10 -2.09
N VAL A 153 -9.13 6.31 -2.72
CA VAL A 153 -8.63 7.66 -3.03
C VAL A 153 -9.54 8.36 -4.04
N ARG A 154 -9.99 7.65 -5.08
CA ARG A 154 -10.90 8.20 -6.10
C ARG A 154 -12.23 8.62 -5.48
N ASN A 155 -12.71 7.98 -4.41
CA ASN A 155 -13.92 8.41 -3.69
C ASN A 155 -13.64 9.41 -2.55
N GLY A 156 -12.41 9.90 -2.41
CA GLY A 156 -12.04 10.84 -1.34
C GLY A 156 -12.08 10.23 0.07
N LEU A 157 -12.01 8.90 0.18
CA LEU A 157 -12.09 8.17 1.45
C LEU A 157 -10.71 7.80 2.03
N ALA A 158 -9.66 8.00 1.25
CA ALA A 158 -8.28 7.89 1.70
C ALA A 158 -7.41 8.95 1.01
N ARG A 159 -6.28 9.28 1.63
CA ARG A 159 -5.28 10.20 1.07
C ARG A 159 -4.14 9.42 0.42
N ASN A 160 -3.49 10.02 -0.57
CA ASN A 160 -2.25 9.50 -1.15
C ASN A 160 -1.08 9.61 -0.13
N TYR A 161 -0.92 8.59 0.70
CA TYR A 161 -0.01 8.57 1.86
C TYR A 161 0.55 7.16 2.10
N GLY A 162 1.14 6.86 3.25
CA GLY A 162 1.53 5.50 3.61
C GLY A 162 2.83 5.02 2.94
N PHE A 163 3.10 3.73 3.11
CA PHE A 163 4.34 3.12 2.61
C PHE A 163 4.27 2.90 1.10
N LYS A 164 5.35 3.25 0.41
CA LYS A 164 5.42 3.24 -1.06
C LYS A 164 6.30 2.10 -1.54
N THR A 165 5.90 1.49 -2.65
CA THR A 165 6.63 0.41 -3.32
C THR A 165 6.38 0.46 -4.82
N VAL A 166 7.12 -0.27 -5.65
CA VAL A 166 6.76 -0.38 -7.08
C VAL A 166 5.64 -1.43 -7.21
N PRO A 167 4.42 -1.07 -7.67
CA PRO A 167 3.32 -2.03 -7.74
C PRO A 167 3.58 -3.22 -8.68
N PRO A 168 2.85 -4.33 -8.52
CA PRO A 168 2.95 -5.46 -9.45
C PRO A 168 2.73 -5.02 -10.91
N GLY A 169 3.62 -5.45 -11.81
CA GLY A 169 3.53 -5.14 -13.23
C GLY A 169 3.99 -3.72 -13.63
N LEU A 170 4.32 -2.84 -12.69
CA LEU A 170 4.84 -1.51 -13.00
C LEU A 170 6.37 -1.43 -12.88
N SER A 171 6.96 -0.49 -13.62
CA SER A 171 8.40 -0.23 -13.59
C SER A 171 8.82 0.82 -12.55
N SER A 172 7.86 1.61 -12.05
CA SER A 172 8.13 2.72 -11.14
C SER A 172 6.93 3.04 -10.25
N SER A 173 7.19 3.30 -8.97
CA SER A 173 6.21 3.78 -8.00
C SER A 173 5.64 5.15 -8.33
N ARG A 174 6.34 5.94 -9.17
CA ARG A 174 5.86 7.27 -9.59
C ARG A 174 4.59 7.20 -10.46
N ILE A 175 4.40 6.09 -11.18
CA ILE A 175 3.22 5.90 -12.03
C ILE A 175 1.97 5.83 -11.15
N GLU A 176 2.01 4.97 -10.14
CA GLU A 176 0.94 4.84 -9.14
C GLU A 176 0.73 6.13 -8.36
N LEU A 177 1.82 6.76 -7.90
CA LEU A 177 1.72 8.01 -7.16
C LEU A 177 1.04 9.11 -7.98
N GLY A 178 1.36 9.22 -9.27
CA GLY A 178 0.73 10.17 -10.18
C GLY A 178 -0.76 9.88 -10.40
N LYS A 179 -1.11 8.60 -10.54
CA LYS A 179 -2.50 8.15 -10.70
C LYS A 179 -3.34 8.47 -9.45
N LEU A 180 -2.85 8.13 -8.26
CA LEU A 180 -3.51 8.46 -7.00
C LEU A 180 -3.62 9.97 -6.79
N GLN A 181 -2.61 10.74 -7.18
CA GLN A 181 -2.69 12.20 -7.12
C GLN A 181 -3.79 12.74 -8.04
N GLN A 182 -3.95 12.19 -9.24
CA GLN A 182 -5.04 12.55 -10.14
C GLN A 182 -6.40 12.24 -9.51
N PHE A 183 -6.58 11.01 -9.00
CA PHE A 183 -7.82 10.61 -8.34
C PHE A 183 -8.19 11.49 -7.14
N GLU A 184 -7.21 11.86 -6.32
CA GLU A 184 -7.43 12.77 -5.20
C GLU A 184 -7.79 14.18 -5.67
N ASN A 185 -7.12 14.68 -6.73
CA ASN A 185 -7.43 16.00 -7.29
C ASN A 185 -8.85 16.04 -7.85
N GLU A 186 -9.29 14.98 -8.54
CA GLU A 186 -10.66 14.86 -9.03
C GLU A 186 -11.65 14.80 -7.86
N ALA A 187 -11.40 13.99 -6.82
CA ALA A 187 -12.26 13.94 -5.64
C ALA A 187 -12.36 15.31 -4.94
N ARG A 188 -11.26 16.07 -4.89
CA ARG A 188 -11.21 17.43 -4.37
C ARG A 188 -12.02 18.41 -5.22
N GLN A 189 -11.92 18.33 -6.55
CA GLN A 189 -12.66 19.16 -7.49
C GLN A 189 -14.17 18.85 -7.46
N GLU A 190 -14.53 17.57 -7.41
CA GLU A 190 -15.90 17.07 -7.31
C GLU A 190 -16.53 17.34 -5.93
N LYS A 191 -15.71 17.66 -4.91
CA LYS A 191 -16.08 17.85 -3.50
C LYS A 191 -16.86 16.65 -2.96
N ILE A 192 -16.21 15.49 -2.97
CA ILE A 192 -16.76 14.21 -2.50
C ILE A 192 -15.88 13.60 -1.41
N GLY A 193 -16.44 12.67 -0.64
CA GLY A 193 -15.75 12.01 0.47
C GLY A 193 -15.28 13.04 1.50
N ALA A 194 -14.03 12.95 1.93
CA ALA A 194 -13.42 13.90 2.84
C ALA A 194 -13.45 15.35 2.32
N TRP A 195 -13.31 15.54 1.01
CA TRP A 195 -13.32 16.87 0.40
C TRP A 195 -14.73 17.47 0.26
N GLY A 196 -15.77 16.65 0.49
CA GLY A 196 -17.19 17.00 0.39
C GLY A 196 -17.97 16.90 1.70
N VAL A 197 -17.36 16.43 2.78
CA VAL A 197 -18.05 16.09 4.04
C VAL A 197 -18.76 17.27 4.68
N SER A 198 -18.16 18.47 4.62
CA SER A 198 -18.78 19.71 5.10
C SER A 198 -20.03 20.12 4.32
N MET A 199 -20.23 19.53 3.14
CA MET A 199 -21.40 19.71 2.27
C MET A 199 -22.34 18.50 2.29
N GLY A 200 -22.10 17.51 3.16
CA GLY A 200 -22.90 16.27 3.23
C GLY A 200 -22.69 15.31 2.06
N ARG A 201 -21.57 15.40 1.32
CA ARG A 201 -21.28 14.58 0.12
C ARG A 201 -20.29 13.45 0.38
N LEU A 202 -20.55 12.62 1.39
CA LEU A 202 -19.69 11.48 1.74
C LEU A 202 -19.76 10.33 0.73
N ASP A 203 -20.97 9.97 0.28
CA ASP A 203 -21.21 8.76 -0.53
C ASP A 203 -21.76 9.05 -1.94
N VAL A 204 -21.63 10.30 -2.41
CA VAL A 204 -22.23 10.73 -3.68
C VAL A 204 -21.13 10.86 -4.73
N ARG A 205 -21.16 10.01 -5.77
CA ARG A 205 -20.37 10.21 -6.98
C ARG A 205 -21.26 10.26 -8.22
N PRO A 206 -21.14 11.27 -9.10
CA PRO A 206 -21.67 11.16 -10.45
C PRO A 206 -20.98 10.03 -11.21
N ALA A 207 -21.73 9.31 -12.03
CA ALA A 207 -21.30 8.12 -12.76
C ALA A 207 -20.24 8.46 -13.84
N SER A 208 -19.00 8.67 -13.43
CA SER A 208 -17.85 8.70 -14.34
C SER A 208 -17.11 7.37 -14.26
N PRO A 209 -17.00 6.61 -15.37
CA PRO A 209 -16.24 5.37 -15.37
C PRO A 209 -14.77 5.68 -15.08
N SER A 210 -14.29 5.22 -13.93
CA SER A 210 -12.89 5.35 -13.53
C SER A 210 -12.20 4.02 -13.81
N LEU A 211 -11.08 4.06 -14.54
CA LEU A 211 -10.31 2.86 -14.84
C LEU A 211 -9.33 2.55 -13.71
N PHE A 212 -9.75 1.64 -12.84
CA PHE A 212 -8.91 1.11 -11.78
C PHE A 212 -7.93 0.07 -12.31
N SER A 213 -6.74 0.01 -11.70
CA SER A 213 -5.72 -0.96 -12.07
C SER A 213 -6.22 -2.38 -11.84
N HIS A 214 -5.85 -3.26 -12.76
CA HIS A 214 -6.01 -4.69 -12.63
C HIS A 214 -4.62 -5.31 -12.67
N PHE A 215 -4.14 -5.80 -11.53
CA PHE A 215 -2.82 -6.40 -11.44
C PHE A 215 -2.84 -7.75 -12.16
N ALA A 216 -2.10 -7.86 -13.26
CA ALA A 216 -1.90 -9.12 -13.94
C ALA A 216 -0.83 -9.96 -13.24
N ILE A 217 -1.06 -11.26 -13.13
CA ILE A 217 -0.03 -12.23 -12.76
C ILE A 217 0.79 -12.47 -14.03
N SER A 218 2.07 -12.07 -14.04
CA SER A 218 2.98 -12.53 -15.10
C SER A 218 3.31 -14.01 -14.85
N THR A 219 2.49 -14.91 -15.36
CA THR A 219 2.93 -16.28 -15.61
C THR A 219 3.69 -16.27 -16.93
N ASN A 220 5.01 -16.10 -16.90
CA ASN A 220 5.95 -16.94 -17.68
C ASN A 220 7.39 -16.40 -17.74
N ALA A 221 8.33 -17.34 -17.59
CA ALA A 221 9.63 -17.29 -18.23
C ALA A 221 9.47 -17.17 -19.77
N ARG A 222 10.10 -16.13 -20.36
CA ARG A 222 10.42 -15.84 -21.79
C ARG A 222 9.35 -15.98 -22.91
N GLN A 223 8.78 -14.81 -23.30
CA GLN A 223 8.68 -14.07 -24.60
C GLN A 223 8.84 -14.75 -25.99
N PRO A 224 8.38 -14.12 -27.14
CA PRO A 224 7.52 -12.93 -27.36
C PRO A 224 6.43 -13.07 -28.47
N GLU A 225 5.42 -12.19 -28.48
CA GLU A 225 4.86 -11.64 -29.74
C GLU A 225 4.10 -10.32 -29.48
N LEU A 226 4.26 -9.35 -30.40
CA LEU A 226 3.75 -7.98 -30.35
C LEU A 226 2.51 -7.88 -31.26
N PRO A 227 1.49 -7.07 -30.91
CA PRO A 227 0.80 -6.31 -31.96
C PRO A 227 0.87 -4.79 -31.77
N THR A 228 1.02 -4.15 -32.92
CA THR A 228 1.14 -2.74 -33.28
C THR A 228 -0.08 -1.85 -32.96
N PRO A 229 0.08 -0.51 -33.04
CA PRO A 229 -0.81 0.48 -32.43
C PRO A 229 -2.05 0.80 -33.27
N LEU A 230 -3.16 1.14 -32.59
CA LEU A 230 -4.35 1.71 -33.24
C LEU A 230 -4.15 3.20 -33.54
N THR A 231 -4.17 3.47 -34.84
CA THR A 231 -4.19 4.74 -35.55
C THR A 231 -5.48 5.52 -35.25
N PHE A 232 -5.39 6.82 -34.94
CA PHE A 232 -6.54 7.73 -34.94
C PHE A 232 -6.67 8.40 -36.32
N PRO A 233 -7.89 8.51 -36.89
CA PRO A 233 -8.08 9.21 -38.16
C PRO A 233 -7.95 10.73 -37.98
N SER A 234 -7.15 11.30 -38.88
CA SER A 234 -6.91 12.73 -39.09
C SER A 234 -8.00 13.32 -39.98
N THR A 235 -8.61 14.42 -39.53
CA THR A 235 -9.22 15.43 -40.42
C THR A 235 -8.70 16.83 -40.05
N ALA A 236 -7.86 17.38 -40.95
CA ALA A 236 -7.57 18.82 -41.08
C ALA A 236 -8.76 19.47 -41.84
N LYS A 237 -9.06 20.78 -41.90
CA LYS A 237 -8.42 22.12 -41.68
C LYS A 237 -9.61 23.16 -41.83
N PRO A 238 -9.47 24.52 -41.84
CA PRO A 238 -8.34 25.39 -41.52
C PRO A 238 -8.61 26.60 -40.59
N SER A 239 -7.48 27.17 -40.17
CA SER A 239 -7.27 28.47 -39.50
C SER A 239 -7.73 29.69 -40.33
N PRO A 240 -7.87 30.86 -39.67
CA PRO A 240 -7.14 32.04 -40.13
C PRO A 240 -6.29 32.66 -39.01
N SER A 241 -5.41 33.56 -39.43
CA SER A 241 -4.14 33.91 -38.80
C SER A 241 -3.97 35.42 -38.55
N ILE A 242 -3.07 35.75 -37.59
CA ILE A 242 -2.20 36.96 -37.44
C ILE A 242 -2.71 38.13 -36.52
N PRO A 243 -1.86 38.93 -35.78
CA PRO A 243 -0.40 38.84 -35.49
C PRO A 243 0.02 38.88 -33.99
N SER A 244 1.30 38.56 -33.83
CA SER A 244 2.23 38.74 -32.70
C SER A 244 2.41 40.19 -32.18
N ARG A 245 2.63 40.34 -30.86
CA ARG A 245 3.38 41.45 -30.26
C ARG A 245 4.23 40.94 -29.08
N ALA A 246 5.46 41.43 -29.00
CA ALA A 246 6.61 40.92 -28.27
C ALA A 246 6.71 41.34 -26.77
N THR A 247 7.27 40.41 -25.96
CA THR A 247 8.27 40.49 -24.82
C THR A 247 8.23 41.64 -23.79
N PRO A 248 8.73 41.48 -22.52
CA PRO A 248 9.85 40.60 -22.12
C PRO A 248 9.75 39.83 -20.78
N ASP A 249 10.66 38.85 -20.66
CA ASP A 249 11.08 38.15 -19.43
C ASP A 249 11.59 39.08 -18.32
N PRO A 250 11.66 38.57 -17.08
CA PRO A 250 13.00 38.43 -16.51
C PRO A 250 13.27 37.03 -15.96
N ASN A 251 14.32 36.46 -16.55
CA ASN A 251 15.34 35.57 -16.00
C ASN A 251 15.36 35.39 -14.47
N GLY A 252 15.28 34.13 -14.04
CA GLY A 252 15.45 33.68 -12.65
C GLY A 252 15.90 32.22 -12.60
N SER A 253 17.03 31.93 -13.25
CA SER A 253 17.76 30.67 -13.13
C SER A 253 18.10 30.38 -11.66
N HIS A 254 17.57 29.30 -11.10
CA HIS A 254 18.16 28.64 -9.95
C HIS A 254 18.77 27.31 -10.39
N SER A 255 20.01 27.48 -10.79
CA SER A 255 21.04 26.48 -10.91
C SER A 255 21.06 25.53 -9.70
N LYS A 256 21.24 24.26 -10.07
CA LYS A 256 21.65 23.12 -9.26
C LYS A 256 22.89 23.49 -8.41
N GLN A 257 22.69 24.02 -7.21
CA GLN A 257 23.78 24.23 -6.26
C GLN A 257 24.12 22.89 -5.58
N LYS A 258 25.24 22.30 -6.02
CA LYS A 258 26.05 21.39 -5.20
C LYS A 258 26.68 22.23 -4.10
N THR A 259 26.02 22.34 -2.95
CA THR A 259 26.63 22.88 -1.74
C THR A 259 27.48 21.77 -1.12
N PRO A 260 28.77 21.99 -0.82
CA PRO A 260 29.56 21.02 -0.07
C PRO A 260 28.93 20.94 1.33
N LEU A 261 28.20 19.87 1.60
CA LEU A 261 27.59 19.63 2.90
C LEU A 261 28.73 19.47 3.91
N GLY A 262 28.99 20.53 4.66
CA GLY A 262 29.65 20.41 5.96
C GLY A 262 28.91 19.35 6.78
N LYS A 263 29.65 18.62 7.61
CA LYS A 263 29.10 17.52 8.40
C LYS A 263 27.87 18.01 9.19
N ILE A 264 26.74 17.35 8.99
CA ILE A 264 25.45 17.66 9.63
C ILE A 264 25.53 17.20 11.08
N ASP A 265 25.15 18.06 12.02
CA ASP A 265 25.05 17.67 13.42
C ASP A 265 23.81 16.79 13.62
N ILE A 266 24.05 15.54 14.01
CA ILE A 266 23.01 14.53 14.22
C ILE A 266 21.97 14.93 15.29
N ASN A 267 22.37 15.70 16.30
CA ASN A 267 21.54 16.05 17.45
C ASN A 267 20.71 17.33 17.22
N THR A 268 21.18 18.24 16.36
CA THR A 268 20.52 19.53 16.14
C THR A 268 19.87 19.67 14.77
N ALA A 269 20.25 18.84 13.79
CA ALA A 269 19.73 18.95 12.42
C ALA A 269 18.19 18.88 12.35
N THR A 270 17.63 19.72 11.51
CA THR A 270 16.21 19.69 11.15
C THR A 270 15.91 18.49 10.25
N GLU A 271 14.63 18.10 10.17
CA GLU A 271 14.21 17.01 9.26
C GLU A 271 14.62 17.30 7.81
N LYS A 272 14.50 18.57 7.38
CA LYS A 272 14.89 19.01 6.04
C LYS A 272 16.38 18.81 5.79
N GLU A 273 17.24 19.09 6.76
CA GLU A 273 18.69 18.87 6.66
C GLU A 273 19.02 17.38 6.63
N LEU A 274 18.40 16.57 7.49
CA LEU A 274 18.59 15.12 7.50
C LEU A 274 18.19 14.48 6.16
N THR A 275 17.12 14.96 5.54
CA THR A 275 16.66 14.45 4.24
C THR A 275 17.54 14.83 3.05
N THR A 276 18.52 15.73 3.23
CA THR A 276 19.53 16.00 2.20
C THR A 276 20.57 14.87 2.08
N VAL A 277 20.68 14.00 3.09
CA VAL A 277 21.65 12.90 3.11
C VAL A 277 21.16 11.73 2.24
N PRO A 278 21.95 11.27 1.24
CA PRO A 278 21.56 10.18 0.37
C PRO A 278 21.22 8.88 1.11
N GLY A 279 19.95 8.47 1.06
CA GLY A 279 19.45 7.27 1.74
C GLY A 279 18.73 7.56 3.06
N ILE A 280 18.59 8.83 3.44
CA ILE A 280 17.74 9.30 4.55
C ILE A 280 16.55 10.04 3.95
N GLY A 281 15.38 9.40 3.98
CA GLY A 281 14.11 10.05 3.66
C GLY A 281 13.40 10.53 4.93
N HIS A 282 12.26 11.21 4.79
CA HIS A 282 11.46 11.76 5.89
C HIS A 282 11.25 10.77 7.05
N VAL A 283 10.93 9.52 6.75
CA VAL A 283 10.75 8.46 7.75
C VAL A 283 12.03 8.20 8.55
N MET A 284 13.18 8.16 7.87
CA MET A 284 14.47 7.93 8.54
C MET A 284 14.91 9.17 9.33
N ALA A 285 14.68 10.36 8.79
CA ALA A 285 14.92 11.61 9.48
C ALA A 285 14.11 11.71 10.78
N ALA A 286 12.82 11.38 10.73
CA ALA A 286 11.95 11.33 11.90
C ALA A 286 12.45 10.33 12.96
N ARG A 287 12.93 9.15 12.54
CA ARG A 287 13.52 8.16 13.47
C ARG A 287 14.82 8.65 14.11
N ILE A 288 15.67 9.32 13.35
CA ILE A 288 16.90 9.93 13.87
C ILE A 288 16.55 11.00 14.90
N ILE A 289 15.58 11.88 14.59
CA ILE A 289 15.11 12.93 15.52
C ILE A 289 14.54 12.32 16.80
N ALA A 290 13.70 11.28 16.68
CA ALA A 290 13.08 10.61 17.82
C ALA A 290 14.07 9.87 18.72
N ALA A 291 15.20 9.41 18.17
CA ALA A 291 16.24 8.69 18.90
C ALA A 291 17.29 9.59 19.56
N ARG A 292 17.15 10.91 19.46
CA ARG A 292 18.02 11.89 20.13
C ARG A 292 17.87 11.82 21.66
N PRO A 293 18.93 12.13 22.43
CA PRO A 293 20.27 12.53 21.96
C PRO A 293 21.19 11.33 21.66
N PHE A 294 22.09 11.52 20.72
CA PHE A 294 23.19 10.61 20.39
C PHE A 294 24.48 11.08 21.06
N GLN A 295 25.29 10.13 21.56
CA GLN A 295 26.60 10.44 22.14
C GLN A 295 27.68 10.54 21.06
N SER A 296 27.49 9.83 19.94
CA SER A 296 28.35 9.92 18.76
C SER A 296 27.57 9.60 17.49
N ALA A 297 28.10 9.96 16.33
CA ALA A 297 27.50 9.57 15.05
C ALA A 297 27.41 8.04 14.84
N ASP A 298 28.20 7.25 15.59
CA ASP A 298 28.20 5.79 15.51
C ASP A 298 26.94 5.19 16.13
N ASP A 299 26.29 5.92 17.04
CA ASP A 299 24.99 5.57 17.61
C ASP A 299 23.84 5.53 16.59
N LEU A 300 24.05 6.06 15.38
CA LEU A 300 23.09 5.90 14.28
C LEU A 300 22.74 4.43 14.02
N LYS A 301 23.65 3.50 14.31
CA LYS A 301 23.38 2.05 14.16
C LYS A 301 22.28 1.55 15.10
N ARG A 302 21.98 2.26 16.19
CA ARG A 302 20.88 1.93 17.12
C ARG A 302 19.52 2.31 16.54
N VAL A 303 19.48 3.18 15.53
CA VAL A 303 18.24 3.60 14.86
C VAL A 303 17.74 2.49 13.94
N SER A 304 16.55 1.97 14.24
CA SER A 304 15.93 0.92 13.43
C SER A 304 15.85 1.29 11.94
N GLY A 305 16.45 0.44 11.10
CA GLY A 305 16.58 0.66 9.66
C GLY A 305 17.91 1.26 9.19
N ILE A 306 18.85 1.55 10.11
CA ILE A 306 20.25 1.92 9.82
C ILE A 306 21.18 0.76 10.21
N GLY A 307 21.29 -0.24 9.34
CA GLY A 307 22.30 -1.30 9.48
C GLY A 307 23.68 -0.88 8.95
N ASP A 308 24.71 -1.70 9.15
CA ASP A 308 26.11 -1.37 8.83
C ASP A 308 26.32 -0.83 7.41
N LYS A 309 25.68 -1.45 6.42
CA LYS A 309 25.76 -1.01 5.00
C LYS A 309 25.20 0.40 4.78
N LYS A 310 24.11 0.75 5.46
CA LYS A 310 23.49 2.07 5.35
C LYS A 310 24.26 3.09 6.18
N TYR A 311 24.66 2.71 7.39
CA TYR A 311 25.55 3.50 8.24
C TYR A 311 26.82 3.91 7.49
N ALA A 312 27.52 2.99 6.85
CA ALA A 312 28.75 3.28 6.10
C ALA A 312 28.53 4.34 4.99
N ARG A 313 27.34 4.36 4.38
CA ARG A 313 26.99 5.35 3.35
C ARG A 313 26.66 6.73 3.91
N ILE A 314 26.04 6.81 5.09
CA ILE A 314 25.55 8.08 5.66
C ILE A 314 26.52 8.70 6.66
N ARG A 315 27.39 7.90 7.29
CA ARG A 315 28.36 8.34 8.30
C ARG A 315 29.25 9.52 7.86
N PRO A 316 29.73 9.61 6.60
CA PRO A 316 30.54 10.74 6.16
C PRO A 316 29.81 12.10 6.22
N TYR A 317 28.47 12.09 6.22
CA TYR A 317 27.66 13.30 6.22
C TYR A 317 27.36 13.82 7.63
N PHE A 318 27.73 13.09 8.69
CA PHE A 318 27.44 13.46 10.08
C PHE A 318 28.71 13.80 10.86
N GLN A 319 28.63 14.81 11.74
CA GLN A 319 29.64 15.11 12.76
C GLN A 319 29.25 14.49 14.09
#